data_AF-A0A1Q9DXJ7-F1
#
_entry.id   AF-A0A1Q9DXJ7-F1
#
_cell.length_a   1.000
_cell.length_b   1.000
_cell.length_c   1.000
_cell.angle_alpha   90.00
_cell.angle_beta   90.00
_cell.angle_gamma   90.00
#
_symmetry.space_group_name_H-M   'P 1'
#
loop_
_entity.id
_entity.type
_entity.pdbx_description
1 polymer ?
#
loop_
_entity_poly.entity_id
_entity_poly.type
_entity_poly.pdbx_seq_one_letter_code
_entity_poly.pdbx_strand_id
1 'polypeptide(L)'
;MGNPQQTRYVLFTFHVGYQTFKRLREIAQEQRRLLHVKDFLSLTDSEIRSCHEGIRLKGKLKFLDTEELLAKFKKSGGQIVFFSYEWQSWTKLGPNDVQLEWMRLSLSMYSQEHNVPLENLNVWLDILAIPQCHAGMKTLAVNSLYVYAASTSAFIIVAPECMHENTGNHSGIDSYKDRVWTRVEQVAMVSANGTKKMFVSKGKDGLAPVDMDFLSRSLEVFQANMSCCRRNHEHQDYCDKEMVLLPMLGSLNSATTKEFFRGPSWADLSEAEPSMGDAAGKRREMLHVYRRQVSKKRRILKESRKRQEMDDAATTVVSSDPANYPPDVEAMGGVGLDISEDGDEIQRELEAIFDRIEAEEARRNQRGVVSDGEEAWNLHGVR
;
A
#
# COMPACT_ATOMS: atom_id res chain seq x y z
N MET A 1 19.80 28.37 -5.53
CA MET A 1 18.32 28.47 -5.57
C MET A 1 17.80 27.38 -6.51
N GLY A 2 16.90 26.50 -6.05
CA GLY A 2 16.43 25.36 -6.84
C GLY A 2 15.53 25.80 -8.00
N ASN A 3 15.53 25.04 -9.10
CA ASN A 3 14.74 25.31 -10.30
C ASN A 3 13.22 25.36 -9.95
N PRO A 4 12.53 26.50 -10.12
CA PRO A 4 11.10 26.65 -9.79
C PRO A 4 10.18 25.61 -10.44
N GLN A 5 10.59 25.04 -11.58
CA GLN A 5 9.82 24.02 -12.29
C GLN A 5 9.99 22.61 -11.68
N GLN A 6 11.15 22.29 -11.09
CA GLN A 6 11.30 21.05 -10.32
C GLN A 6 10.38 21.05 -9.09
N THR A 7 10.23 22.21 -8.46
CA THR A 7 9.28 22.41 -7.35
C THR A 7 7.84 22.13 -7.78
N ARG A 8 7.41 22.61 -8.96
CA ARG A 8 6.04 22.37 -9.47
C ARG A 8 5.74 20.89 -9.75
N TYR A 9 6.69 20.14 -10.32
CA TYR A 9 6.49 18.71 -10.61
C TYR A 9 6.37 17.88 -9.33
N VAL A 10 7.20 18.20 -8.34
CA VAL A 10 7.15 17.59 -7.02
C VAL A 10 5.81 17.87 -6.36
N LEU A 11 5.36 19.13 -6.35
CA LEU A 11 4.04 19.54 -5.83
C LEU A 11 2.87 18.84 -6.55
N PHE A 12 2.94 18.66 -7.87
CA PHE A 12 1.92 17.96 -8.62
C PHE A 12 1.84 16.47 -8.26
N THR A 13 2.99 15.79 -8.17
CA THR A 13 3.05 14.38 -7.75
C THR A 13 2.51 14.22 -6.32
N PHE A 14 2.81 15.17 -5.44
CA PHE A 14 2.25 15.24 -4.10
C PHE A 14 0.73 15.42 -4.11
N HIS A 15 0.21 16.31 -4.96
CA HIS A 15 -1.23 16.54 -5.09
C HIS A 15 -1.96 15.30 -5.59
N VAL A 16 -1.49 14.66 -6.68
CA VAL A 16 -2.09 13.43 -7.21
C VAL A 16 -2.03 12.31 -6.17
N GLY A 17 -0.87 12.08 -5.55
CA GLY A 17 -0.73 11.08 -4.49
C GLY A 17 -1.66 11.35 -3.30
N TYR A 18 -1.87 12.61 -2.93
CA TYR A 18 -2.81 13.00 -1.87
C TYR A 18 -4.26 12.76 -2.26
N GLN A 19 -4.69 13.11 -3.48
CA GLN A 19 -6.06 12.85 -3.93
C GLN A 19 -6.33 11.35 -4.05
N THR A 20 -5.39 10.59 -4.61
CA THR A 20 -5.47 9.12 -4.63
C THR A 20 -5.56 8.56 -3.22
N PHE A 21 -4.78 9.06 -2.26
CA PHE A 21 -4.88 8.64 -0.87
C PHE A 21 -6.22 8.98 -0.23
N LYS A 22 -6.74 10.18 -0.49
CA LYS A 22 -8.04 10.59 0.02
C LYS A 22 -9.13 9.65 -0.46
N ARG A 23 -9.15 9.33 -1.76
CA ARG A 23 -10.11 8.38 -2.35
C ARG A 23 -9.88 6.95 -1.87
N LEU A 24 -8.63 6.51 -1.77
CA LEU A 24 -8.29 5.22 -1.15
C LEU A 24 -8.72 5.17 0.31
N ARG A 25 -8.70 6.29 1.03
CA ARG A 25 -9.17 6.37 2.42
C ARG A 25 -10.69 6.29 2.48
N GLU A 26 -11.41 6.93 1.57
CA GLU A 26 -12.88 6.81 1.44
C GLU A 26 -13.27 5.36 1.09
N ILE A 27 -12.57 4.71 0.17
CA ILE A 27 -12.80 3.28 -0.13
C ILE A 27 -12.35 2.38 1.04
N ALA A 28 -11.23 2.70 1.70
CA ALA A 28 -10.71 1.97 2.85
C ALA A 28 -11.66 2.01 4.04
N GLN A 29 -12.41 3.12 4.19
CA GLN A 29 -13.41 3.28 5.24
C GLN A 29 -14.34 2.08 5.21
N GLU A 30 -14.80 1.64 4.04
CA GLU A 30 -15.77 0.55 3.86
C GLU A 30 -15.27 -0.87 4.19
N GLN A 31 -14.04 -1.04 4.70
CA GLN A 31 -13.37 -2.35 4.73
C GLN A 31 -12.65 -2.65 6.06
N ARG A 32 -12.87 -1.89 7.14
CA ARG A 32 -12.26 -2.19 8.46
C ARG A 32 -13.00 -3.34 9.15
N ARG A 33 -12.54 -4.57 8.93
CA ARG A 33 -13.02 -5.75 9.68
C ARG A 33 -12.09 -6.10 10.82
N LEU A 34 -12.69 -6.29 11.98
CA LEU A 34 -12.00 -6.70 13.20
C LEU A 34 -12.62 -7.96 13.75
N LEU A 35 -11.81 -8.76 14.43
CA LEU A 35 -12.28 -9.90 15.20
C LEU A 35 -12.22 -9.56 16.69
N HIS A 36 -13.28 -9.81 17.45
CA HIS A 36 -13.19 -9.64 18.90
C HIS A 36 -12.17 -10.64 19.48
N VAL A 37 -11.42 -10.25 20.52
CA VAL A 37 -10.36 -11.14 21.06
C VAL A 37 -10.87 -12.52 21.46
N LYS A 38 -12.09 -12.60 22.02
CA LYS A 38 -12.71 -13.87 22.43
C LYS A 38 -12.90 -14.81 21.24
N ASP A 39 -13.33 -14.27 20.11
CA ASP A 39 -13.51 -15.03 18.88
C ASP A 39 -12.16 -15.42 18.29
N PHE A 40 -11.16 -14.53 18.33
CA PHE A 40 -9.80 -14.83 17.86
C PHE A 40 -9.13 -15.95 18.65
N LEU A 41 -9.20 -15.89 20.00
CA LEU A 41 -8.61 -16.89 20.88
C LEU A 41 -9.26 -18.27 20.72
N SER A 42 -10.53 -18.31 20.31
CA SER A 42 -11.28 -19.55 20.10
C SER A 42 -11.23 -20.10 18.67
N LEU A 43 -10.59 -19.41 17.73
CA LEU A 43 -10.48 -19.89 16.36
C LEU A 43 -9.75 -21.23 16.28
N THR A 44 -10.31 -22.17 15.52
CA THR A 44 -9.60 -23.39 15.12
C THR A 44 -8.74 -23.17 13.87
N ASP A 45 -7.79 -24.07 13.57
CA ASP A 45 -7.00 -23.99 12.32
C ASP A 45 -7.93 -23.98 11.10
N SER A 46 -8.92 -24.88 11.05
CA SER A 46 -9.92 -24.93 9.97
C SER A 46 -10.65 -23.60 9.77
N GLU A 47 -10.96 -22.88 10.85
CA GLU A 47 -11.56 -21.56 10.76
C GLU A 47 -10.60 -20.51 10.21
N ILE A 48 -9.33 -20.52 10.61
CA ILE A 48 -8.35 -19.60 10.05
C ILE A 48 -8.15 -19.86 8.55
N ARG A 49 -8.10 -21.14 8.15
CA ARG A 49 -7.99 -21.53 6.72
C ARG A 49 -9.24 -21.20 5.91
N SER A 50 -10.38 -20.97 6.56
CA SER A 50 -11.59 -20.46 5.91
C SER A 50 -11.52 -18.97 5.53
N CYS A 51 -10.44 -18.28 5.96
CA CYS A 51 -10.11 -16.89 5.64
C CYS A 51 -11.21 -15.90 6.03
N HIS A 52 -11.10 -14.68 5.51
CA HIS A 52 -12.09 -13.63 5.65
C HIS A 52 -13.51 -14.12 5.37
N GLU A 53 -13.74 -14.83 4.27
CA GLU A 53 -15.07 -15.23 3.83
C GLU A 53 -15.74 -16.19 4.83
N GLY A 54 -15.02 -17.20 5.32
CA GLY A 54 -15.57 -18.14 6.29
C GLY A 54 -15.83 -17.51 7.65
N ILE A 55 -14.93 -16.63 8.14
CA ILE A 55 -15.15 -15.90 9.41
C ILE A 55 -16.32 -14.90 9.27
N ARG A 56 -16.46 -14.25 8.10
CA ARG A 56 -17.58 -13.37 7.78
C ARG A 56 -18.91 -14.11 7.79
N LEU A 57 -18.99 -15.26 7.13
CA LEU A 57 -20.21 -16.08 7.07
C LEU A 57 -20.64 -16.59 8.46
N LYS A 58 -19.69 -16.75 9.38
CA LYS A 58 -19.94 -17.09 10.78
C LYS A 58 -20.38 -15.90 11.64
N GLY A 59 -20.45 -14.69 11.10
CA GLY A 59 -20.87 -13.49 11.83
C GLY A 59 -19.87 -13.03 12.90
N LYS A 60 -18.62 -13.50 12.86
CA LYS A 60 -17.61 -13.15 13.87
C LYS A 60 -16.93 -11.79 13.60
N LEU A 61 -17.00 -11.26 12.38
CA LEU A 61 -16.38 -9.99 12.02
C LEU A 61 -17.22 -8.79 12.46
N LYS A 62 -16.55 -7.83 13.09
CA LYS A 62 -17.06 -6.48 13.37
C LYS A 62 -16.62 -5.53 12.27
N PHE A 63 -17.54 -4.75 11.74
CA PHE A 63 -17.31 -3.79 10.66
C PHE A 63 -17.27 -2.37 11.22
N LEU A 64 -16.20 -1.64 10.94
CA LEU A 64 -16.01 -0.24 11.34
C LEU A 64 -15.89 0.64 10.10
N ASP A 65 -16.98 0.69 9.34
CA ASP A 65 -16.94 1.16 7.95
C ASP A 65 -16.82 2.68 7.79
N THR A 66 -16.78 3.44 8.89
CA THR A 66 -16.62 4.90 8.86
C THR A 66 -15.64 5.38 9.93
N GLU A 67 -15.11 6.59 9.76
CA GLU A 67 -14.23 7.20 10.77
C GLU A 67 -14.99 7.54 12.05
N GLU A 68 -16.29 7.86 11.97
CA GLU A 68 -17.16 8.09 13.12
C GLU A 68 -17.34 6.79 13.92
N LEU A 69 -17.56 5.67 13.24
CA LEU A 69 -17.64 4.36 13.90
C LEU A 69 -16.32 3.98 14.56
N LEU A 70 -15.18 4.19 13.88
CA LEU A 70 -13.87 3.97 14.48
C LEU A 70 -13.64 4.87 15.71
N ALA A 71 -13.96 6.15 15.59
CA ALA A 71 -13.79 7.11 16.68
C ALA A 71 -14.67 6.75 17.88
N LYS A 72 -15.93 6.38 17.64
CA LYS A 72 -16.85 5.90 18.68
C LYS A 72 -16.33 4.63 19.34
N PHE A 73 -15.86 3.66 18.55
CA PHE A 73 -15.28 2.41 19.04
C PHE A 73 -14.06 2.65 19.94
N LYS A 74 -13.15 3.56 19.54
CA LYS A 74 -12.00 3.94 20.36
C LYS A 74 -12.40 4.69 21.62
N LYS A 75 -13.36 5.61 21.51
CA LYS A 75 -13.89 6.39 22.64
C LYS A 75 -14.58 5.49 23.68
N SER A 76 -15.17 4.38 23.26
CA SER A 76 -15.71 3.36 24.17
C SER A 76 -14.64 2.41 24.75
N GLY A 77 -13.34 2.73 24.58
CA GLY A 77 -12.22 1.93 25.11
C GLY A 77 -11.72 0.84 24.18
N GLY A 78 -12.36 0.62 23.03
CA GLY A 78 -11.96 -0.40 22.07
C GLY A 78 -10.55 -0.19 21.53
N GLN A 79 -9.71 -1.22 21.62
CA GLN A 79 -8.35 -1.21 21.09
C GLN A 79 -8.23 -2.13 19.88
N ILE A 80 -7.41 -1.71 18.90
CA ILE A 80 -7.11 -2.51 17.70
C ILE A 80 -5.67 -3.00 17.80
N VAL A 81 -5.50 -4.32 17.86
CA VAL A 81 -4.19 -4.98 17.77
C VAL A 81 -4.00 -5.47 16.34
N PHE A 82 -3.03 -4.91 15.64
CA PHE A 82 -2.61 -5.33 14.31
C PHE A 82 -1.46 -6.32 14.44
N PHE A 83 -1.66 -7.53 13.93
CA PHE A 83 -0.57 -8.50 13.81
C PHE A 83 0.08 -8.39 12.44
N SER A 84 1.36 -8.05 12.44
CA SER A 84 2.21 -8.09 11.25
C SER A 84 3.10 -9.32 11.33
N TYR A 85 3.08 -10.14 10.29
CA TYR A 85 3.82 -11.40 10.23
C TYR A 85 4.12 -11.73 8.78
N GLU A 86 5.07 -12.64 8.56
CA GLU A 86 5.32 -13.19 7.23
C GLU A 86 4.61 -14.54 7.05
N TRP A 87 4.03 -14.75 5.88
CA TRP A 87 3.49 -16.06 5.52
C TRP A 87 4.64 -17.03 5.27
N GLN A 88 4.54 -18.21 5.89
CA GLN A 88 5.55 -19.27 5.86
C GLN A 88 5.33 -20.31 4.75
N SER A 89 4.38 -20.04 3.86
CA SER A 89 4.02 -20.94 2.77
C SER A 89 3.33 -20.15 1.65
N TRP A 90 3.49 -20.62 0.41
CA TRP A 90 2.81 -20.10 -0.78
C TRP A 90 1.50 -20.84 -1.04
N THR A 91 1.41 -22.08 -0.55
CA THR A 91 0.27 -22.99 -0.76
C THR A 91 -0.64 -23.02 0.46
N LYS A 92 -0.07 -22.86 1.65
CA LYS A 92 -0.81 -22.75 2.90
C LYS A 92 -0.86 -21.29 3.32
N LEU A 93 -2.06 -20.74 3.34
CA LEU A 93 -2.26 -19.38 3.84
C LEU A 93 -1.86 -19.31 5.32
N GLY A 94 -1.25 -18.22 5.79
CA GLY A 94 -0.78 -18.09 7.18
C GLY A 94 -1.89 -17.69 8.18
N PRO A 95 -1.56 -17.46 9.48
CA PRO A 95 -0.32 -17.84 10.17
C PRO A 95 -0.15 -19.37 10.31
N ASN A 96 1.06 -19.82 10.62
CA ASN A 96 1.30 -21.19 11.10
C ASN A 96 0.98 -21.33 12.61
N ASP A 97 1.10 -22.54 13.16
CA ASP A 97 0.70 -22.82 14.54
C ASP A 97 1.55 -22.04 15.57
N VAL A 98 2.86 -21.92 15.33
CA VAL A 98 3.78 -21.18 16.21
C VAL A 98 3.47 -19.68 16.19
N GLN A 99 3.25 -19.11 15.01
CA GLN A 99 2.85 -17.72 14.85
C GLN A 99 1.51 -17.44 15.54
N LEU A 100 0.54 -18.34 15.38
CA LEU A 100 -0.77 -18.20 16.01
C LEU A 100 -0.67 -18.27 17.54
N GLU A 101 0.14 -19.19 18.09
CA GLU A 101 0.41 -19.23 19.53
C GLU A 101 1.00 -17.90 20.02
N TRP A 102 2.01 -17.37 19.32
CA TRP A 102 2.64 -16.11 19.69
C TRP A 102 1.68 -14.92 19.59
N MET A 103 0.81 -14.88 18.57
CA MET A 103 -0.25 -13.86 18.47
C MET A 103 -1.17 -13.91 19.69
N ARG A 104 -1.60 -15.10 20.13
CA ARG A 104 -2.48 -15.27 21.29
C ARG A 104 -1.82 -14.83 22.59
N LEU A 105 -0.58 -15.26 22.83
CA LEU A 105 0.21 -14.83 24.01
C LEU A 105 0.39 -13.31 24.04
N SER A 106 0.66 -12.71 22.88
CA SER A 106 0.87 -11.27 22.75
C SER A 106 -0.36 -10.44 23.16
N LEU A 107 -1.58 -10.94 22.98
CA LEU A 107 -2.80 -10.24 23.41
C LEU A 107 -2.89 -10.15 24.94
N SER A 108 -2.58 -11.26 25.62
CA SER A 108 -2.55 -11.29 27.09
C SER A 108 -1.45 -10.39 27.64
N MET A 109 -0.26 -10.42 27.03
CA MET A 109 0.87 -9.58 27.43
C MET A 109 0.56 -8.09 27.24
N TYR A 110 0.06 -7.71 26.05
CA TYR A 110 -0.34 -6.33 25.77
C TYR A 110 -1.44 -5.85 26.73
N SER A 111 -2.44 -6.69 27.00
CA SER A 111 -3.52 -6.40 27.95
C SER A 111 -2.97 -6.09 29.35
N GLN A 112 -2.03 -6.91 29.84
CA GLN A 112 -1.42 -6.73 31.16
C GLN A 112 -0.52 -5.49 31.23
N GLU A 113 0.41 -5.33 30.28
CA GLU A 113 1.40 -4.26 30.28
C GLU A 113 0.77 -2.87 30.15
N HIS A 114 -0.32 -2.76 29.38
CA HIS A 114 -0.99 -1.48 29.12
C HIS A 114 -2.27 -1.28 29.95
N ASN A 115 -2.57 -2.17 30.90
CA ASN A 115 -3.77 -2.13 31.73
C ASN A 115 -5.05 -1.98 30.88
N VAL A 116 -5.14 -2.73 29.79
CA VAL A 116 -6.31 -2.76 28.91
C VAL A 116 -7.06 -4.06 29.16
N PRO A 117 -8.35 -4.04 29.55
CA PRO A 117 -9.14 -5.26 29.68
C PRO A 117 -9.14 -6.06 28.39
N LEU A 118 -8.94 -7.37 28.49
CA LEU A 118 -8.76 -8.24 27.33
C LEU A 118 -9.95 -8.11 26.38
N GLU A 119 -11.18 -8.07 26.92
CA GLU A 119 -12.44 -7.87 26.20
C GLU A 119 -12.53 -6.57 25.37
N ASN A 120 -11.67 -5.58 25.64
CA ASN A 120 -11.62 -4.37 24.82
C ASN A 120 -10.70 -4.53 23.60
N LEU A 121 -9.92 -5.61 23.52
CA LEU A 121 -9.05 -5.90 22.39
C LEU A 121 -9.81 -6.49 21.21
N ASN A 122 -9.53 -5.97 20.03
CA ASN A 122 -10.04 -6.44 18.77
C ASN A 122 -8.84 -6.62 17.82
N VAL A 123 -8.79 -7.75 17.14
CA VAL A 123 -7.67 -8.18 16.30
C VAL A 123 -7.93 -7.78 14.85
N TRP A 124 -6.93 -7.16 14.23
CA TRP A 124 -6.82 -7.05 12.79
C TRP A 124 -5.72 -8.02 12.34
N LEU A 125 -6.11 -9.04 11.57
CA LEU A 125 -5.23 -10.04 10.97
C LEU A 125 -5.55 -10.10 9.48
N ASP A 126 -4.57 -9.84 8.63
CA ASP A 126 -4.71 -9.67 7.18
C ASP A 126 -5.60 -10.74 6.51
N ILE A 127 -5.38 -12.02 6.76
CA ILE A 127 -6.12 -13.13 6.15
C ILE A 127 -7.59 -13.17 6.56
N LEU A 128 -7.94 -12.66 7.73
CA LEU A 128 -9.31 -12.63 8.24
C LEU A 128 -9.99 -11.28 7.93
N ALA A 129 -9.21 -10.22 7.78
CA ALA A 129 -9.72 -8.88 7.53
C ALA A 129 -9.83 -8.54 6.03
N ILE A 130 -8.99 -9.15 5.19
CA ILE A 130 -8.92 -8.90 3.75
C ILE A 130 -9.63 -10.03 2.99
N PRO A 131 -10.60 -9.73 2.10
CA PRO A 131 -11.24 -10.72 1.24
C PRO A 131 -10.19 -11.46 0.40
N GLN A 132 -10.28 -12.79 0.36
CA GLN A 132 -9.33 -13.62 -0.39
C GLN A 132 -9.92 -14.14 -1.70
N CYS A 133 -11.24 -14.28 -1.79
CA CYS A 133 -11.90 -14.92 -2.93
C CYS A 133 -12.15 -13.95 -4.10
N HIS A 134 -12.25 -12.65 -3.85
CA HIS A 134 -12.54 -11.66 -4.88
C HIS A 134 -11.33 -10.76 -5.13
N ALA A 135 -10.70 -10.88 -6.31
CA ALA A 135 -9.45 -10.17 -6.64
C ALA A 135 -9.57 -8.65 -6.55
N GLY A 136 -10.67 -8.05 -7.06
CA GLY A 136 -10.91 -6.61 -6.96
C GLY A 136 -10.95 -6.11 -5.51
N MET A 137 -11.85 -6.67 -4.70
CA MET A 137 -11.93 -6.39 -3.26
C MET A 137 -10.63 -6.63 -2.50
N LYS A 138 -9.89 -7.70 -2.83
CA LYS A 138 -8.57 -7.98 -2.26
C LYS A 138 -7.60 -6.85 -2.57
N THR A 139 -7.51 -6.43 -3.84
CA THR A 139 -6.66 -5.32 -4.27
C THR A 139 -7.02 -4.02 -3.58
N LEU A 140 -8.32 -3.70 -3.48
CA LEU A 140 -8.78 -2.50 -2.75
C LEU A 140 -8.35 -2.55 -1.28
N ALA A 141 -8.64 -3.64 -0.59
CA ALA A 141 -8.28 -3.81 0.83
C ALA A 141 -6.76 -3.80 1.07
N VAL A 142 -5.96 -4.37 0.15
CA VAL A 142 -4.48 -4.31 0.19
C VAL A 142 -3.99 -2.88 -0.01
N ASN A 143 -4.57 -2.13 -0.95
CA ASN A 143 -4.23 -0.72 -1.16
C ASN A 143 -4.59 0.15 0.06
N SER A 144 -5.55 -0.30 0.87
CA SER A 144 -5.98 0.34 2.11
C SER A 144 -5.16 -0.04 3.35
N LEU A 145 -4.21 -0.98 3.25
CA LEU A 145 -3.43 -1.52 4.37
C LEU A 145 -2.78 -0.44 5.24
N TYR A 146 -2.28 0.62 4.61
CA TYR A 146 -1.65 1.77 5.26
C TYR A 146 -2.57 2.46 6.25
N VAL A 147 -3.84 2.62 5.85
CA VAL A 147 -4.87 3.27 6.67
C VAL A 147 -5.18 2.40 7.89
N TYR A 148 -5.18 1.07 7.72
CA TYR A 148 -5.39 0.14 8.83
C TYR A 148 -4.24 0.19 9.82
N ALA A 149 -3.01 -0.04 9.35
CA ALA A 149 -1.81 0.01 10.19
C ALA A 149 -1.73 1.33 10.97
N ALA A 150 -1.93 2.47 10.30
CA ALA A 150 -1.92 3.80 10.91
C ALA A 150 -3.00 4.03 11.99
N SER A 151 -4.11 3.29 11.92
CA SER A 151 -5.25 3.47 12.82
C SER A 151 -5.20 2.57 14.07
N THR A 152 -4.14 1.81 14.28
CA THR A 152 -4.09 0.78 15.32
C THR A 152 -3.70 1.32 16.69
N SER A 153 -4.08 0.58 17.73
CA SER A 153 -3.68 0.83 19.11
C SER A 153 -2.34 0.20 19.43
N ALA A 154 -2.12 -1.00 18.89
CA ALA A 154 -0.87 -1.75 18.98
C ALA A 154 -0.55 -2.38 17.63
N PHE A 155 0.71 -2.28 17.24
CA PHE A 155 1.27 -2.96 16.08
C PHE A 155 2.26 -4.00 16.58
N ILE A 156 1.90 -5.27 16.50
CA ILE A 156 2.70 -6.38 17.05
C ILE A 156 3.28 -7.20 15.91
N ILE A 157 4.61 -7.21 15.83
CA ILE A 157 5.40 -8.01 14.90
C ILE A 157 5.51 -9.42 15.47
N VAL A 158 5.08 -10.42 14.70
CA VAL A 158 5.16 -11.84 15.03
C VAL A 158 6.05 -12.53 14.00
N ALA A 159 7.31 -12.72 14.36
CA ALA A 159 8.33 -13.32 13.50
C ALA A 159 9.17 -14.36 14.27
N PRO A 160 8.55 -15.46 14.74
CA PRO A 160 9.29 -16.55 15.36
C PRO A 160 10.24 -17.23 14.38
N GLU A 161 11.32 -17.79 14.90
CA GLU A 161 12.17 -18.70 14.14
C GLU A 161 11.38 -19.94 13.70
N CYS A 162 11.26 -20.15 12.40
CA CYS A 162 10.56 -21.27 11.80
C CYS A 162 11.12 -21.58 10.40
N MET A 163 10.67 -22.67 9.80
CA MET A 163 11.06 -23.04 8.43
C MET A 163 9.93 -22.70 7.46
N HIS A 164 10.27 -22.03 6.36
CA HIS A 164 9.32 -21.78 5.28
C HIS A 164 9.03 -23.09 4.52
N GLU A 165 7.77 -23.49 4.47
CA GLU A 165 7.31 -24.81 4.01
C GLU A 165 7.79 -25.15 2.60
N ASN A 166 7.71 -24.21 1.66
CA ASN A 166 8.04 -24.48 0.25
C ASN A 166 9.53 -24.36 -0.09
N THR A 167 10.31 -23.58 0.66
CA THR A 167 11.71 -23.30 0.32
C THR A 167 12.70 -24.00 1.25
N GLY A 168 12.25 -24.42 2.44
CA GLY A 168 13.13 -24.95 3.49
C GLY A 168 14.07 -23.90 4.10
N ASN A 169 13.90 -22.62 3.74
CA ASN A 169 14.72 -21.56 4.31
C ASN A 169 14.29 -21.25 5.73
N HIS A 170 15.28 -20.91 6.57
CA HIS A 170 15.03 -20.32 7.87
C HIS A 170 14.31 -18.98 7.73
N SER A 171 13.29 -18.81 8.55
CA SER A 171 12.42 -17.66 8.61
C SER A 171 12.35 -17.17 10.04
N GLY A 172 12.39 -15.85 10.24
CA GLY A 172 12.49 -15.20 11.54
C GLY A 172 12.43 -13.69 11.38
N ILE A 173 13.03 -12.96 12.32
CA ILE A 173 12.98 -11.49 12.29
C ILE A 173 13.68 -10.89 11.06
N ASP A 174 14.74 -11.53 10.58
CA ASP A 174 15.51 -11.05 9.44
C ASP A 174 14.76 -11.25 8.11
N SER A 175 14.22 -12.45 7.86
CA SER A 175 13.38 -12.70 6.68
C SER A 175 12.11 -11.86 6.70
N TYR A 176 11.51 -11.68 7.88
CA TYR A 176 10.36 -10.78 8.08
C TYR A 176 10.71 -9.37 7.62
N LYS A 177 11.88 -8.83 8.03
CA LYS A 177 12.34 -7.51 7.60
C LYS A 177 12.69 -7.46 6.13
N ASP A 178 12.90 -8.57 5.44
CA ASP A 178 13.21 -8.58 4.02
C ASP A 178 11.98 -8.64 3.12
N ARG A 179 10.77 -8.67 3.67
CA ARG A 179 9.53 -8.69 2.88
C ARG A 179 8.98 -7.27 2.65
N VAL A 180 8.61 -6.96 1.40
CA VAL A 180 8.11 -5.61 1.09
C VAL A 180 6.82 -5.30 1.86
N TRP A 181 5.86 -6.23 1.91
CA TRP A 181 4.58 -6.02 2.60
C TRP A 181 4.74 -5.72 4.09
N THR A 182 5.65 -6.41 4.77
CA THR A 182 5.92 -6.17 6.20
C THR A 182 6.63 -4.83 6.41
N ARG A 183 7.54 -4.42 5.50
CA ARG A 183 8.15 -3.08 5.52
C ARG A 183 7.12 -1.98 5.32
N VAL A 184 6.20 -2.19 4.38
CA VAL A 184 5.09 -1.27 4.08
C VAL A 184 4.24 -1.02 5.32
N GLU A 185 3.84 -2.09 6.02
CA GLU A 185 3.05 -2.00 7.25
C GLU A 185 3.80 -1.23 8.34
N GLN A 186 5.10 -1.51 8.52
CA GLN A 186 5.95 -0.81 9.47
C GLN A 186 6.10 0.69 9.13
N VAL A 187 6.30 1.02 7.85
CA VAL A 187 6.39 2.42 7.38
C VAL A 187 5.06 3.14 7.60
N ALA A 188 3.94 2.51 7.28
CA ALA A 188 2.62 3.09 7.52
C ALA A 188 2.41 3.40 9.01
N MET A 189 2.76 2.45 9.87
CA MET A 189 2.64 2.61 11.32
C MET A 189 3.54 3.72 11.86
N VAL A 190 4.84 3.70 11.52
CA VAL A 190 5.79 4.69 12.05
C VAL A 190 5.48 6.09 11.54
N SER A 191 5.01 6.23 10.31
CA SER A 191 4.63 7.52 9.74
C SER A 191 3.45 8.14 10.49
N ALA A 192 2.50 7.32 10.96
CA ALA A 192 1.29 7.81 11.62
C ALA A 192 1.43 7.93 13.15
N ASN A 193 2.21 7.06 13.80
CA ASN A 193 2.25 6.92 15.25
C ASN A 193 3.67 6.95 15.85
N GLY A 194 4.72 7.06 15.04
CA GLY A 194 6.08 6.76 15.48
C GLY A 194 6.22 5.30 15.93
N THR A 195 7.22 5.02 16.76
CA THR A 195 7.50 3.66 17.26
C THR A 195 6.79 3.31 18.57
N LYS A 196 6.15 4.27 19.23
CA LYS A 196 5.61 4.14 20.60
C LYS A 196 4.58 3.02 20.81
N LYS A 197 3.96 2.56 19.72
CA LYS A 197 2.91 1.53 19.71
C LYS A 197 3.34 0.29 18.93
N MET A 198 4.62 0.15 18.65
CA MET A 198 5.18 -0.95 17.87
C MET A 198 5.95 -1.89 18.80
N PHE A 199 5.64 -3.18 18.69
CA PHE A 199 6.21 -4.22 19.55
C PHE A 199 6.64 -5.42 18.71
N VAL A 200 7.67 -6.13 19.16
CA VAL A 200 8.05 -7.45 18.66
C VAL A 200 7.65 -8.47 19.72
N SER A 201 6.87 -9.47 19.31
CA SER A 201 6.57 -10.61 20.16
C SER A 201 7.81 -11.47 20.36
N LYS A 202 8.10 -11.82 21.61
CA LYS A 202 9.15 -12.77 22.01
C LYS A 202 8.54 -14.09 22.51
N GLY A 203 7.34 -14.42 22.03
CA GLY A 203 6.62 -15.62 22.47
C GLY A 203 6.26 -15.54 23.94
N LYS A 204 6.88 -16.38 24.78
CA LYS A 204 6.66 -16.41 26.23
C LYS A 204 7.45 -15.35 27.00
N ASP A 205 8.47 -14.76 26.38
CA ASP A 205 9.36 -13.79 27.03
C ASP A 205 8.82 -12.36 27.02
N GLY A 206 7.62 -12.13 26.48
CA GLY A 206 6.95 -10.82 26.50
C GLY A 206 6.90 -10.11 25.16
N LEU A 207 6.65 -8.80 25.25
CA LEU A 207 6.71 -7.86 24.14
C LEU A 207 7.94 -6.95 24.30
N ALA A 208 8.71 -6.79 23.23
CA ALA A 208 9.82 -5.85 23.19
C ALA A 208 9.41 -4.61 22.38
N PRO A 209 9.62 -3.37 22.87
CA PRO A 209 9.35 -2.18 22.08
C PRO A 209 10.27 -2.12 20.86
N VAL A 210 9.76 -1.58 19.76
CA VAL A 210 10.54 -1.32 18.55
C VAL A 210 11.19 0.06 18.64
N ASP A 211 12.46 0.17 18.27
CA ASP A 211 13.17 1.44 18.13
C ASP A 211 13.43 1.81 16.65
N MET A 212 14.04 2.96 16.43
CA MET A 212 14.36 3.42 15.07
C MET A 212 15.46 2.58 14.41
N ASP A 213 16.38 2.01 15.19
CA ASP A 213 17.45 1.16 14.67
C ASP A 213 16.88 -0.14 14.09
N PHE A 214 15.88 -0.72 14.76
CA PHE A 214 15.12 -1.84 14.24
C PHE A 214 14.49 -1.53 12.87
N LEU A 215 13.98 -0.31 12.70
CA LEU A 215 13.27 0.13 11.49
C LEU A 215 14.17 0.59 10.35
N SER A 216 15.47 0.78 10.57
CA SER A 216 16.43 1.26 9.56
C SER A 216 16.27 0.56 8.20
N ARG A 217 16.28 -0.79 8.19
CA ARG A 217 16.02 -1.62 6.99
C ARG A 217 14.58 -1.51 6.48
N SER A 218 13.61 -1.36 7.37
CA SER A 218 12.19 -1.29 7.00
C SER A 218 11.84 -0.01 6.24
N LEU A 219 12.60 1.07 6.43
CA LEU A 219 12.44 2.31 5.67
C LEU A 219 12.84 2.16 4.19
N GLU A 220 13.67 1.17 3.86
CA GLU A 220 14.10 0.87 2.49
C GLU A 220 13.11 -0.07 1.79
N VAL A 221 11.83 0.31 1.76
CA VAL A 221 10.71 -0.54 1.30
C VAL A 221 10.99 -1.19 -0.06
N PHE A 222 11.52 -0.45 -1.02
CA PHE A 222 11.72 -0.96 -2.38
C PHE A 222 12.94 -1.87 -2.54
N GLN A 223 13.84 -1.91 -1.56
CA GLN A 223 14.97 -2.85 -1.53
C GLN A 223 14.58 -4.23 -1.00
N ALA A 224 13.41 -4.37 -0.37
CA ALA A 224 12.95 -5.67 0.10
C ALA A 224 12.55 -6.64 -1.03
N ASN A 225 12.46 -7.91 -0.69
CA ASN A 225 12.03 -9.00 -1.55
C ASN A 225 10.50 -9.06 -1.67
N MET A 226 10.04 -9.26 -2.91
CA MET A 226 8.65 -9.58 -3.23
C MET A 226 8.54 -11.01 -3.74
N SER A 227 7.46 -11.70 -3.37
CA SER A 227 7.18 -13.03 -3.91
C SER A 227 6.94 -12.99 -5.42
N CYS A 228 6.26 -11.96 -5.94
CA CYS A 228 6.09 -11.81 -7.39
C CYS A 228 7.41 -11.67 -8.15
N CYS A 229 8.39 -10.91 -7.64
CA CYS A 229 9.72 -10.78 -8.27
C CYS A 229 10.46 -12.12 -8.27
N ARG A 230 10.41 -12.86 -7.16
CA ARG A 230 11.05 -14.20 -7.06
C ARG A 230 10.42 -15.22 -8.01
N ARG A 231 9.15 -15.04 -8.33
CA ARG A 231 8.40 -15.86 -9.30
C ARG A 231 8.38 -15.26 -10.70
N ASN A 232 9.32 -14.36 -11.03
CA ASN A 232 9.44 -13.74 -12.35
C ASN A 232 8.14 -13.11 -12.89
N HIS A 233 7.27 -12.62 -11.99
CA HIS A 233 5.97 -12.02 -12.33
C HIS A 233 5.05 -12.94 -13.14
N GLU A 234 5.12 -14.26 -12.91
CA GLU A 234 4.15 -15.21 -13.45
C GLU A 234 2.72 -14.80 -13.10
N HIS A 235 1.85 -14.71 -14.11
CA HIS A 235 0.41 -14.40 -13.99
C HIS A 235 0.04 -12.98 -13.54
N GLN A 236 0.94 -12.00 -13.66
CA GLN A 236 0.61 -10.61 -13.35
C GLN A 236 1.28 -9.63 -14.31
N ASP A 237 0.52 -8.61 -14.71
CA ASP A 237 1.01 -7.57 -15.64
C ASP A 237 1.98 -6.59 -14.98
N TYR A 238 1.89 -6.45 -13.64
CA TYR A 238 2.63 -5.46 -12.87
C TYR A 238 3.31 -6.11 -11.68
N CYS A 239 4.46 -5.56 -11.29
CA CYS A 239 5.13 -5.97 -10.07
C CYS A 239 4.42 -5.37 -8.84
N ASP A 240 4.22 -6.16 -7.79
CA ASP A 240 3.58 -5.70 -6.55
C ASP A 240 4.31 -4.49 -5.92
N LYS A 241 5.63 -4.38 -6.13
CA LYS A 241 6.41 -3.21 -5.65
C LYS A 241 5.89 -1.91 -6.30
N GLU A 242 5.42 -1.98 -7.53
CA GLU A 242 4.88 -0.83 -8.27
C GLU A 242 3.52 -0.44 -7.70
N MET A 243 2.69 -1.43 -7.38
CA MET A 243 1.35 -1.24 -6.80
C MET A 243 1.39 -0.59 -5.41
N VAL A 244 2.43 -0.92 -4.63
CA VAL A 244 2.67 -0.39 -3.28
C VAL A 244 2.99 1.12 -3.27
N LEU A 245 3.56 1.65 -4.35
CA LEU A 245 4.15 2.98 -4.36
C LEU A 245 3.12 4.11 -4.18
N LEU A 246 2.00 4.07 -4.90
CA LEU A 246 0.98 5.11 -4.84
C LEU A 246 0.32 5.21 -3.45
N PRO A 247 -0.19 4.11 -2.87
CA PRO A 247 -0.70 4.10 -1.50
C PRO A 247 0.33 4.61 -0.47
N MET A 248 1.60 4.23 -0.61
CA MET A 248 2.66 4.65 0.31
C MET A 248 2.91 6.16 0.26
N LEU A 249 3.05 6.73 -0.94
CA LEU A 249 3.19 8.18 -1.12
C LEU A 249 2.00 8.93 -0.51
N GLY A 250 0.81 8.39 -0.71
CA GLY A 250 -0.41 8.88 -0.09
C GLY A 250 -0.36 8.93 1.43
N SER A 251 0.05 7.83 2.06
CA SER A 251 0.14 7.70 3.51
C SER A 251 1.15 8.67 4.12
N LEU A 252 2.33 8.81 3.49
CA LEU A 252 3.38 9.75 3.94
C LEU A 252 2.89 11.19 3.89
N ASN A 253 2.07 11.54 2.89
CA ASN A 253 1.48 12.86 2.77
C ASN A 253 0.46 13.13 3.87
N SER A 254 -0.39 12.16 4.22
CA SER A 254 -1.38 12.36 5.28
C SER A 254 -0.75 12.57 6.66
N ALA A 255 0.39 11.93 6.93
CA ALA A 255 1.12 12.11 8.17
C ALA A 255 1.77 13.50 8.25
N THR A 256 2.48 13.89 7.19
CA THR A 256 3.16 15.19 7.10
C THR A 256 2.18 16.36 7.03
N THR A 257 1.06 16.23 6.30
CA THR A 257 0.05 17.31 6.18
C THR A 257 -0.63 17.68 7.51
N LYS A 258 -0.76 16.75 8.46
CA LYS A 258 -1.32 17.08 9.80
C LYS A 258 -0.44 18.05 10.59
N GLU A 259 0.88 18.01 10.41
CA GLU A 259 1.80 18.98 10.99
C GLU A 259 2.00 20.19 10.07
N PHE A 260 2.08 19.97 8.76
CA PHE A 260 2.31 21.01 7.76
C PHE A 260 1.20 22.05 7.67
N PHE A 261 -0.07 21.66 7.87
CA PHE A 261 -1.21 22.58 7.90
C PHE A 261 -1.58 23.06 9.32
N ARG A 262 -0.86 22.62 10.36
CA ARG A 262 -0.93 23.19 11.72
C ARG A 262 0.20 24.17 12.01
N GLY A 263 1.22 24.23 11.16
CA GLY A 263 2.26 25.26 11.19
C GLY A 263 1.74 26.63 10.75
N PRO A 264 2.52 27.70 10.99
CA PRO A 264 2.16 29.05 10.58
C PRO A 264 2.00 29.12 9.06
N SER A 265 1.30 30.14 8.57
CA SER A 265 0.96 30.24 7.16
C SER A 265 2.24 30.20 6.31
N TRP A 266 2.17 29.82 5.04
CA TRP A 266 3.35 29.80 4.17
C TRP A 266 4.10 31.13 4.07
N ALA A 267 3.46 32.26 4.42
CA ALA A 267 4.12 33.56 4.55
C ALA A 267 5.19 33.58 5.67
N ASP A 268 5.05 32.71 6.67
CA ASP A 268 5.91 32.62 7.84
C ASP A 268 7.07 31.61 7.65
N LEU A 269 6.96 30.71 6.65
CA LEU A 269 7.96 29.67 6.37
C LEU A 269 8.98 30.05 5.29
N SER A 270 8.80 31.17 4.59
CA SER A 270 9.78 31.66 3.62
C SER A 270 11.06 32.21 4.26
N GLU A 271 11.10 32.36 5.58
CA GLU A 271 12.25 32.90 6.32
C GLU A 271 13.07 31.84 7.09
N ALA A 272 12.64 30.57 7.11
CA ALA A 272 13.37 29.52 7.84
C ALA A 272 14.35 28.76 6.93
N GLU A 273 15.65 28.81 7.26
CA GLU A 273 16.68 28.05 6.55
C GLU A 273 16.55 26.52 6.78
N PRO A 274 16.70 25.69 5.74
CA PRO A 274 16.51 24.25 5.87
C PRO A 274 17.79 23.53 6.32
N SER A 275 17.91 23.22 7.61
CA SER A 275 18.80 22.16 8.10
C SER A 275 18.07 20.80 8.08
N MET A 276 17.84 20.22 6.90
CA MET A 276 17.35 18.84 6.78
C MET A 276 18.34 17.99 5.98
N GLY A 277 19.27 17.36 6.70
CA GLY A 277 20.11 16.28 6.17
C GLY A 277 19.31 15.00 5.88
N ASP A 278 19.84 14.19 4.95
CA ASP A 278 19.41 12.83 4.52
C ASP A 278 17.99 12.66 3.92
N ALA A 279 16.97 13.32 4.47
CA ALA A 279 15.58 13.18 4.00
C ALA A 279 15.36 13.68 2.55
N ALA A 280 16.16 14.62 2.06
CA ALA A 280 16.09 15.10 0.68
C ALA A 280 16.65 14.07 -0.33
N GLY A 281 17.67 13.29 0.08
CA GLY A 281 18.25 12.22 -0.73
C GLY A 281 17.27 11.06 -0.91
N LYS A 282 16.71 10.56 0.19
CA LYS A 282 15.68 9.50 0.20
C LYS A 282 14.42 9.89 -0.57
N ARG A 283 14.01 11.16 -0.50
CA ARG A 283 12.91 11.71 -1.33
C ARG A 283 13.22 11.67 -2.82
N ARG A 284 14.46 11.99 -3.22
CA ARG A 284 14.89 11.97 -4.62
C ARG A 284 14.93 10.55 -5.19
N GLU A 285 15.34 9.59 -4.38
CA GLU A 285 15.32 8.16 -4.73
C GLU A 285 13.90 7.64 -4.95
N MET A 286 12.96 7.93 -4.04
CA MET A 286 11.54 7.57 -4.22
C MET A 286 10.94 8.16 -5.51
N LEU A 287 11.24 9.42 -5.81
CA LEU A 287 10.81 10.07 -7.05
C LEU A 287 11.44 9.42 -8.30
N HIS A 288 12.69 8.96 -8.22
CA HIS A 288 13.34 8.25 -9.33
C HIS A 288 12.70 6.89 -9.59
N VAL A 289 12.40 6.13 -8.54
CA VAL A 289 11.65 4.87 -8.63
C VAL A 289 10.28 5.13 -9.27
N TYR A 290 9.54 6.12 -8.78
CA TYR A 290 8.25 6.51 -9.34
C TYR A 290 8.31 6.82 -10.84
N ARG A 291 9.29 7.61 -11.29
CA ARG A 291 9.48 7.92 -12.70
C ARG A 291 9.71 6.68 -13.56
N ARG A 292 10.57 5.76 -13.13
CA ARG A 292 10.81 4.50 -13.86
C ARG A 292 9.51 3.69 -14.00
N GLN A 293 8.67 3.66 -12.96
CA GLN A 293 7.40 2.92 -13.00
C GLN A 293 6.40 3.54 -13.96
N VAL A 294 6.23 4.86 -13.93
CA VAL A 294 5.35 5.57 -14.87
C VAL A 294 5.77 5.34 -16.33
N SER A 295 7.08 5.40 -16.61
CA SER A 295 7.60 5.11 -17.95
C SER A 295 7.35 3.66 -18.42
N LYS A 296 7.51 2.68 -17.52
CA LYS A 296 7.25 1.26 -17.81
C LYS A 296 5.76 1.01 -18.08
N LYS A 297 4.86 1.55 -17.24
CA LYS A 297 3.40 1.45 -17.41
C LYS A 297 2.94 2.02 -18.76
N ARG A 298 3.50 3.16 -19.17
CA ARG A 298 3.21 3.74 -20.50
C ARG A 298 3.62 2.83 -21.65
N ARG A 299 4.77 2.15 -21.54
CA ARG A 299 5.22 1.22 -22.58
C ARG A 299 4.26 0.03 -22.72
N ILE A 300 3.87 -0.56 -21.59
CA ILE A 300 2.92 -1.68 -21.55
C ILE A 300 1.56 -1.26 -22.12
N LEU A 301 1.00 -0.13 -21.68
CA LEU A 301 -0.29 0.35 -22.20
C LEU A 301 -0.25 0.62 -23.71
N LYS A 302 0.85 1.20 -24.22
CA LYS A 302 1.05 1.38 -25.66
C LYS A 302 1.14 0.04 -26.41
N GLU A 303 1.82 -0.95 -25.84
CA GLU A 303 1.92 -2.30 -26.41
C GLU A 303 0.57 -3.03 -26.39
N SER A 304 -0.19 -2.97 -25.30
CA SER A 304 -1.53 -3.58 -25.18
C SER A 304 -2.53 -2.94 -26.13
N ARG A 305 -2.57 -1.61 -26.22
CA ARG A 305 -3.42 -0.90 -27.16
C ARG A 305 -3.09 -1.26 -28.60
N LYS A 306 -1.79 -1.34 -28.95
CA LYS A 306 -1.35 -1.78 -30.27
C LYS A 306 -1.78 -3.22 -30.59
N ARG A 307 -1.76 -4.13 -29.61
CA ARG A 307 -2.28 -5.51 -29.78
C ARG A 307 -3.78 -5.52 -30.04
N GLN A 308 -4.54 -4.76 -29.24
CA GLN A 308 -5.98 -4.64 -29.43
C GLN A 308 -6.34 -4.07 -30.81
N GLU A 309 -5.67 -3.00 -31.23
CA GLU A 309 -5.83 -2.42 -32.57
C GLU A 309 -5.51 -3.44 -33.70
N MET A 310 -4.54 -4.34 -33.49
CA MET A 310 -4.23 -5.41 -34.43
C MET A 310 -5.31 -6.50 -34.46
N ASP A 311 -5.86 -6.88 -33.31
CA ASP A 311 -6.91 -7.89 -33.19
C ASP A 311 -8.24 -7.38 -33.78
N ASP A 312 -8.58 -6.12 -33.53
CA ASP A 312 -9.75 -5.45 -34.11
C ASP A 312 -9.63 -5.34 -35.64
N ALA A 313 -8.44 -4.99 -36.13
CA ALA A 313 -8.16 -4.97 -37.56
C ALA A 313 -8.25 -6.36 -38.21
N ALA A 314 -7.80 -7.41 -37.52
CA ALA A 314 -7.92 -8.79 -37.99
C ALA A 314 -9.37 -9.28 -38.03
N THR A 315 -10.19 -8.86 -37.06
CA THR A 315 -11.62 -9.23 -36.96
C THR A 315 -12.46 -8.52 -38.03
N THR A 316 -12.09 -7.30 -38.41
CA THR A 316 -12.81 -6.50 -39.43
C THR A 316 -12.66 -7.06 -40.85
N VAL A 317 -11.72 -7.97 -41.11
CA VAL A 317 -11.49 -8.58 -42.44
C VAL A 317 -12.37 -9.82 -42.68
N VAL A 318 -13.14 -10.28 -41.68
CA VAL A 318 -14.04 -11.44 -41.81
C VAL A 318 -15.50 -10.97 -41.75
N SER A 319 -16.01 -10.45 -42.86
CA SER A 319 -17.46 -10.31 -43.07
C SER A 319 -17.82 -10.58 -44.52
N SER A 320 -18.38 -11.77 -44.77
CA SER A 320 -19.59 -11.95 -45.61
C SER A 320 -19.94 -13.44 -45.72
N ASP A 321 -20.74 -13.95 -44.78
CA ASP A 321 -21.78 -14.92 -45.15
C ASP A 321 -22.95 -14.89 -44.14
N PRO A 322 -24.05 -14.18 -44.43
CA PRO A 322 -25.21 -14.08 -43.55
C PRO A 322 -26.16 -15.25 -43.79
N ALA A 323 -25.73 -16.48 -43.49
CA ALA A 323 -26.58 -17.65 -43.68
C ALA A 323 -26.18 -18.84 -42.80
N ASN A 324 -26.16 -18.67 -41.47
CA ASN A 324 -26.40 -19.77 -40.51
C ASN A 324 -26.24 -19.29 -39.07
N TYR A 325 -27.33 -18.92 -38.41
CA TYR A 325 -27.46 -19.15 -36.96
C TYR A 325 -28.94 -19.42 -36.61
N PRO A 326 -29.24 -20.47 -35.83
CA PRO A 326 -30.59 -20.81 -35.42
C PRO A 326 -31.09 -19.89 -34.28
N PRO A 327 -32.41 -19.74 -34.14
CA PRO A 327 -33.01 -19.02 -33.03
C PRO A 327 -33.03 -19.90 -31.76
N ASP A 328 -33.20 -19.22 -30.62
CA ASP A 328 -33.51 -19.74 -29.28
C ASP A 328 -32.32 -20.06 -28.37
N VAL A 329 -31.98 -19.10 -27.49
CA VAL A 329 -31.99 -19.29 -26.03
C VAL A 329 -32.27 -17.94 -25.35
N GLU A 330 -33.49 -17.72 -24.88
CA GLU A 330 -33.79 -16.73 -23.84
C GLU A 330 -33.59 -17.36 -22.45
N ALA A 331 -33.38 -16.47 -21.46
CA ALA A 331 -33.41 -16.65 -20.00
C ALA A 331 -32.07 -16.92 -19.27
N MET A 332 -31.50 -15.85 -18.71
CA MET A 332 -31.49 -15.61 -17.25
C MET A 332 -31.09 -14.16 -16.98
N GLY A 333 -32.00 -13.40 -16.36
CA GLY A 333 -31.79 -12.02 -15.96
C GLY A 333 -30.77 -11.92 -14.82
N GLY A 334 -29.53 -11.58 -15.19
CA GLY A 334 -28.57 -10.99 -14.26
C GLY A 334 -28.79 -9.48 -14.23
N VAL A 335 -29.14 -8.93 -13.07
CA VAL A 335 -29.04 -7.49 -12.82
C VAL A 335 -27.55 -7.17 -12.83
N GLY A 336 -27.04 -6.76 -13.99
CA GLY A 336 -25.73 -6.16 -14.12
C GLY A 336 -25.72 -4.85 -13.36
N LEU A 337 -25.24 -4.85 -12.13
CA LEU A 337 -24.74 -3.63 -11.51
C LEU A 337 -23.48 -3.26 -12.26
N ASP A 338 -23.61 -2.25 -13.12
CA ASP A 338 -22.53 -1.71 -13.91
C ASP A 338 -21.62 -0.86 -12.98
N ILE A 339 -20.65 -1.54 -12.36
CA ILE A 339 -19.60 -0.91 -11.54
C ILE A 339 -18.40 -0.54 -12.45
N SER A 340 -18.52 -0.71 -13.78
CA SER A 340 -17.42 -0.47 -14.72
C SER A 340 -17.18 1.02 -14.98
N GLU A 341 -18.24 1.83 -14.97
CA GLU A 341 -18.17 3.26 -15.33
C GLU A 341 -17.25 4.07 -14.40
N ASP A 342 -17.28 3.79 -13.09
CA ASP A 342 -16.45 4.48 -12.09
C ASP A 342 -14.95 4.12 -12.23
N GLY A 343 -14.65 2.88 -12.61
CA GLY A 343 -13.28 2.42 -12.84
C GLY A 343 -12.67 3.07 -14.09
N ASP A 344 -13.46 3.14 -15.16
CA ASP A 344 -13.07 3.74 -16.43
C ASP A 344 -12.97 5.27 -16.35
N GLU A 345 -13.80 5.92 -15.52
CA GLU A 345 -13.67 7.36 -15.24
C GLU A 345 -12.36 7.67 -14.49
N ILE A 346 -12.02 6.92 -13.44
CA ILE A 346 -10.76 7.08 -12.70
C ILE A 346 -9.56 6.86 -13.64
N GLN A 347 -9.62 5.84 -14.49
CA GLN A 347 -8.56 5.53 -15.43
C GLN A 347 -8.40 6.66 -16.48
N ARG A 348 -9.50 7.20 -17.02
CA ARG A 348 -9.49 8.35 -17.95
C ARG A 348 -8.96 9.62 -17.30
N GLU A 349 -9.32 9.91 -16.05
CA GLU A 349 -8.80 11.07 -15.32
C GLU A 349 -7.28 10.95 -15.11
N LEU A 350 -6.79 9.77 -14.74
CA LEU A 350 -5.36 9.50 -14.58
C LEU A 350 -4.63 9.67 -15.92
N GLU A 351 -5.19 9.16 -17.03
CA GLU A 351 -4.64 9.34 -18.38
C GLU A 351 -4.59 10.83 -18.79
N ALA A 352 -5.66 11.59 -18.58
CA ALA A 352 -5.69 13.03 -18.85
C ALA A 352 -4.72 13.84 -17.97
N ILE A 353 -4.44 13.38 -16.74
CA ILE A 353 -3.39 13.93 -15.87
C ILE A 353 -2.01 13.63 -16.48
N PHE A 354 -1.78 12.41 -16.97
CA PHE A 354 -0.51 12.02 -17.59
C PHE A 354 -0.23 12.76 -18.90
N ASP A 355 -1.23 13.00 -19.74
CA ASP A 355 -1.09 13.74 -20.99
C ASP A 355 -0.73 15.21 -20.75
N ARG A 356 -1.32 15.83 -19.71
CA ARG A 356 -0.96 17.19 -19.29
C ARG A 356 0.49 17.31 -18.84
N ILE A 357 1.02 16.28 -18.15
CA ILE A 357 2.44 16.22 -17.77
C ILE A 357 3.33 16.14 -19.03
N GLU A 358 3.00 15.28 -20.00
CA GLU A 358 3.79 15.12 -21.23
C GLU A 358 3.80 16.39 -22.08
N ALA A 359 2.65 17.05 -22.23
CA ALA A 359 2.54 18.30 -22.98
C ALA A 359 3.41 19.41 -22.36
N GLU A 360 3.54 19.46 -21.04
CA GLU A 360 4.41 20.41 -20.35
C GLU A 360 5.90 20.05 -20.52
N GLU A 361 6.26 18.76 -20.49
CA GLU A 361 7.63 18.29 -20.75
C GLU A 361 8.06 18.52 -22.20
N ALA A 362 7.18 18.31 -23.18
CA ALA A 362 7.44 18.64 -24.58
C ALA A 362 7.67 20.15 -24.76
N ARG A 363 6.85 20.99 -24.11
CA ARG A 363 7.06 22.45 -24.07
C ARG A 363 8.35 22.86 -23.37
N ARG A 364 8.89 22.05 -22.46
CA ARG A 364 10.18 22.27 -21.81
C ARG A 364 11.35 21.93 -22.74
N ASN A 365 11.26 20.82 -23.47
CA ASN A 365 12.28 20.42 -24.43
C ASN A 365 12.37 21.39 -25.62
N GLN A 366 11.24 21.95 -26.05
CA GLN A 366 11.21 23.00 -27.08
C GLN A 366 11.78 24.35 -26.59
N ARG A 367 11.63 24.67 -25.30
CA ARG A 367 12.19 25.89 -24.69
C ARG A 367 13.68 25.79 -24.33
N GLY A 368 14.25 24.59 -24.35
CA GLY A 368 15.67 24.33 -24.03
C GLY A 368 16.61 24.33 -25.24
N VAL A 369 16.15 24.71 -26.43
CA VAL A 369 16.97 24.82 -27.66
C VAL A 369 17.06 26.27 -28.12
N VAL A 370 17.32 27.20 -27.19
CA VAL A 370 17.88 28.50 -27.53
C VAL A 370 19.35 28.44 -27.12
N SER A 371 20.21 28.49 -28.13
CA SER A 371 21.66 28.40 -28.05
C SER A 371 22.25 29.44 -27.09
N ASP A 372 22.85 28.98 -25.99
CA ASP A 372 23.87 29.77 -25.28
C ASP A 372 25.13 29.78 -26.17
N GLY A 373 25.18 30.79 -27.03
CA GLY A 373 26.39 31.22 -27.72
C GLY A 373 27.36 31.85 -26.72
N GLU A 374 28.62 31.48 -26.92
CA GLU A 374 29.86 32.12 -26.47
C GLU A 374 29.72 33.48 -25.76
N GLU A 375 30.05 33.53 -24.47
CA GLU A 375 30.71 34.70 -23.89
C GLU A 375 31.81 34.27 -22.93
N ALA A 376 33.04 34.44 -23.42
CA ALA A 376 34.27 34.18 -22.72
C ALA A 376 34.57 35.29 -21.70
N TRP A 377 34.84 34.90 -20.45
CA TRP A 377 35.58 35.74 -19.50
C TRP A 377 36.96 35.14 -19.27
N ASN A 378 37.93 35.67 -20.02
CA ASN A 378 39.35 35.68 -19.68
C ASN A 378 39.55 36.53 -18.42
N LEU A 379 40.26 36.02 -17.41
CA LEU A 379 41.03 36.86 -16.46
C LEU A 379 42.01 36.02 -15.62
N HIS A 380 43.19 35.77 -16.18
CA HIS A 380 44.52 35.67 -15.54
C HIS A 380 45.46 36.28 -16.60
N GLY A 381 46.29 37.31 -16.43
CA GLY A 381 46.77 38.12 -15.31
C GLY A 381 48.21 38.52 -15.66
N VAL A 382 48.61 39.80 -15.61
CA VAL A 382 50.04 40.22 -15.54
C VAL A 382 50.17 41.62 -14.91
N ARG A 383 50.95 41.64 -13.80
CA ARG A 383 51.65 42.72 -13.08
C ARG A 383 50.85 43.81 -12.35
#